data_AF-A0A953YSA1-F1
#
_entry.id   AF-A0A953YSA1-F1
#
_cell.length_a   1.000
_cell.length_b   1.000
_cell.length_c   1.000
_cell.angle_alpha   90.00
_cell.angle_beta   90.00
_cell.angle_gamma   90.00
#
_symmetry.space_group_name_H-M   'P 1'
#
loop_
_entity.id
_entity.type
_entity.pdbx_description
1 polymer ?
#
loop_
_entity_poly.entity_id
_entity_poly.type
_entity_poly.pdbx_seq_one_letter_code
_entity_poly.pdbx_strand_id
1 'polypeptide(L)'
;MFVEFWSIRLHLCSAIEQQETDRQGQQRSQGFPLNEHSPASAALDVETLATAESRASATPMMEQYIEIKTANPDSLLFYRMGDFYELFFGDAEIASRALGIALTKRGKHLGEDIPMCGVPIHAADEYLRKLIALGHRVAVCEQVEDPAEAKKRGSKSVVKRDVVRLVTPGTITEEKLLDPGEANWLMALARLRGAGEMALAWIDISTGAFRSAPTAEERLLADVMRIVPRELIVSEAVFSDPQLRPVFDQIGAAVRVEPANLFDSASAETRIVRHFEVAALDGFGTFSRAELAAISAAIAYVEKTQIAARPPLQRPQGETGAATLFIDPATRANLELARTLTGQRQGSLLKAIDRTVTGGGARLIAERLMAPLSDPDEINRRLDSVTAFMVEARLRDDIRTALKQAPDMPRALSRLALGRGGPRDLGALADGFAAAQTAVVLAADTALPEELRDAFGALASMPDAFAAKLGETLDDELPLLKRDGGFVRPGYSKNLDDLRALRDESRRV
;
A
#
# COMPACT_ATOMS: atom_id res chain seq x y z
N MET A 1 30.36 -41.08 -23.76
CA MET A 1 30.49 -40.06 -22.70
C MET A 1 29.56 -38.84 -22.90
N PHE A 2 29.52 -38.15 -24.04
CA PHE A 2 28.56 -37.03 -24.25
C PHE A 2 27.10 -37.44 -24.54
N VAL A 3 26.88 -38.62 -25.15
CA VAL A 3 25.53 -39.12 -25.49
C VAL A 3 24.81 -39.73 -24.29
N GLU A 4 25.55 -40.41 -23.39
CA GLU A 4 25.00 -40.95 -22.14
C GLU A 4 24.59 -39.85 -21.15
N PHE A 5 25.32 -38.73 -21.12
CA PHE A 5 24.98 -37.60 -20.25
C PHE A 5 23.65 -36.92 -20.65
N TRP A 6 23.33 -36.89 -21.94
CA TRP A 6 22.07 -36.35 -22.45
C TRP A 6 20.89 -37.32 -22.26
N SER A 7 21.12 -38.62 -22.40
CA SER A 7 20.10 -39.65 -22.18
C SER A 7 19.67 -39.73 -20.70
N ILE A 8 20.62 -39.61 -19.77
CA ILE A 8 20.36 -39.53 -18.33
C ILE A 8 19.58 -38.26 -18.00
N ARG A 9 19.90 -37.12 -18.64
CA ARG A 9 19.21 -35.84 -18.41
C ARG A 9 17.76 -35.84 -18.91
N LEU A 10 17.48 -36.50 -20.04
CA LEU A 10 16.11 -36.69 -20.55
C LEU A 10 15.27 -37.60 -19.66
N HIS A 11 15.85 -38.67 -19.11
CA HIS A 11 15.15 -39.55 -18.17
C HIS A 11 14.91 -38.89 -16.81
N LEU A 12 15.86 -38.06 -16.33
CA LEU A 12 15.66 -37.24 -15.13
C LEU A 12 14.61 -36.15 -15.35
N CYS A 13 14.58 -35.49 -16.51
CA CYS A 13 13.53 -34.50 -16.83
C CYS A 13 12.14 -35.15 -16.87
N SER A 14 12.00 -36.32 -17.50
CA SER A 14 10.70 -37.03 -17.54
C SER A 14 10.25 -37.53 -16.16
N ALA A 15 11.18 -37.98 -15.31
CA ALA A 15 10.86 -38.39 -13.94
C ALA A 15 10.53 -37.18 -13.03
N ILE A 16 11.13 -36.01 -13.26
CA ILE A 16 10.80 -34.76 -12.59
C ILE A 16 9.44 -34.24 -13.05
N GLU A 17 9.11 -34.31 -14.34
CA GLU A 17 7.78 -33.93 -14.86
C GLU A 17 6.66 -34.80 -14.29
N GLN A 18 6.89 -36.12 -14.11
CA GLN A 18 5.93 -37.02 -13.45
C GLN A 18 5.81 -36.75 -11.94
N GLN A 19 6.90 -36.45 -11.24
CA GLN A 19 6.84 -36.00 -9.85
C GLN A 19 6.18 -34.62 -9.69
N GLU A 20 6.33 -33.72 -10.67
CA GLU A 20 5.67 -32.42 -10.73
C GLU A 20 4.17 -32.55 -11.03
N THR A 21 3.73 -33.51 -11.85
CA THR A 21 2.29 -33.76 -12.07
C THR A 21 1.63 -34.34 -10.82
N ASP A 22 2.30 -35.27 -10.14
CA ASP A 22 1.80 -35.84 -8.87
C ASP A 22 1.83 -34.81 -7.72
N ARG A 23 2.85 -33.94 -7.65
CA ARG A 23 2.93 -32.84 -6.67
C ARG A 23 1.97 -31.69 -6.98
N GLN A 24 1.75 -31.35 -8.25
CA GLN A 24 0.71 -30.39 -8.64
C GLN A 24 -0.69 -30.94 -8.32
N GLY A 25 -0.91 -32.26 -8.43
CA GLY A 25 -2.13 -32.92 -7.95
C GLY A 25 -2.34 -32.78 -6.44
N GLN A 26 -1.28 -32.86 -5.63
CA GLN A 26 -1.34 -32.69 -4.17
C GLN A 26 -1.27 -31.24 -3.66
N GLN A 27 -0.69 -30.30 -4.43
CA GLN A 27 -0.68 -28.86 -4.09
C GLN A 27 -1.92 -28.12 -4.58
N ARG A 28 -2.62 -28.63 -5.61
CA ARG A 28 -3.93 -28.10 -6.04
C ARG A 28 -5.02 -28.24 -4.96
N SER A 29 -4.81 -29.03 -3.90
CA SER A 29 -5.74 -29.11 -2.77
C SER A 29 -5.54 -28.03 -1.70
N GLN A 30 -4.61 -27.08 -1.89
CA GLN A 30 -4.45 -25.91 -1.02
C GLN A 30 -4.55 -24.57 -1.78
N GLY A 31 -5.30 -24.56 -2.89
CA GLY A 31 -5.82 -23.30 -3.43
C GLY A 31 -6.79 -22.69 -2.43
N PHE A 32 -6.58 -21.43 -2.05
CA PHE A 32 -7.58 -20.67 -1.31
C PHE A 32 -8.83 -20.53 -2.19
N PRO A 33 -9.97 -21.08 -1.79
CA PRO A 33 -11.16 -20.97 -2.59
C PRO A 33 -11.60 -19.50 -2.62
N LEU A 34 -11.85 -18.99 -3.83
CA LEU A 34 -12.77 -17.88 -4.03
C LEU A 34 -14.13 -18.33 -3.48
N ASN A 35 -14.43 -17.90 -2.26
CA ASN A 35 -15.77 -17.92 -1.69
C ASN A 35 -16.58 -19.22 -1.90
N GLU A 36 -15.97 -20.39 -1.73
CA GLU A 36 -16.75 -21.61 -1.53
C GLU A 36 -17.20 -21.64 -0.07
N HIS A 37 -18.53 -21.73 0.12
CA HIS A 37 -19.18 -21.81 1.41
C HIS A 37 -18.52 -22.88 2.30
N SER A 38 -17.75 -22.39 3.27
CA SER A 38 -17.32 -23.13 4.47
C SER A 38 -18.54 -23.81 5.12
N PRO A 39 -18.40 -25.00 5.73
CA PRO A 39 -19.53 -25.73 6.32
C PRO A 39 -20.35 -24.82 7.23
N ALA A 40 -21.68 -24.90 7.07
CA ALA A 40 -22.73 -24.08 7.68
C ALA A 40 -22.27 -23.24 8.89
N SER A 41 -21.90 -21.98 8.61
CA SER A 41 -21.81 -20.93 9.63
C SER A 41 -23.16 -20.84 10.34
N ALA A 42 -23.16 -20.93 11.67
CA ALA A 42 -24.34 -20.63 12.48
C ALA A 42 -24.61 -19.12 12.57
N ALA A 43 -23.64 -18.28 12.16
CA ALA A 43 -23.82 -16.84 12.10
C ALA A 43 -24.66 -16.43 10.87
N LEU A 44 -25.57 -15.48 11.10
CA LEU A 44 -26.37 -14.84 10.06
C LEU A 44 -25.47 -14.20 9.00
N ASP A 45 -25.77 -14.46 7.73
CA ASP A 45 -25.07 -13.86 6.59
C ASP A 45 -25.54 -12.41 6.33
N VAL A 46 -24.81 -11.70 5.46
CA VAL A 46 -25.09 -10.28 5.18
C VAL A 46 -26.46 -10.09 4.52
N GLU A 47 -26.91 -11.04 3.70
CA GLU A 47 -28.22 -10.99 3.05
C GLU A 47 -29.35 -11.10 4.09
N THR A 48 -29.25 -12.04 5.03
CA THR A 48 -30.22 -12.20 6.11
C THR A 48 -30.22 -10.97 7.04
N LEU A 49 -29.04 -10.45 7.36
CA LEU A 49 -28.92 -9.22 8.16
C LEU A 49 -29.57 -8.02 7.47
N ALA A 50 -29.51 -7.93 6.14
CA ALA A 50 -30.06 -6.82 5.37
C ALA A 50 -31.60 -6.81 5.28
N THR A 51 -32.29 -7.89 5.69
CA THR A 51 -33.76 -7.97 5.64
C THR A 51 -34.44 -6.92 6.52
N ALA A 52 -35.65 -6.50 6.12
CA ALA A 52 -36.43 -5.52 6.88
C ALA A 52 -36.80 -6.02 8.30
N GLU A 53 -37.07 -7.32 8.45
CA GLU A 53 -37.35 -7.97 9.74
C GLU A 53 -36.12 -7.94 10.66
N SER A 54 -34.94 -8.26 10.13
CA SER A 54 -33.68 -8.14 10.85
C SER A 54 -33.45 -6.72 11.34
N ARG A 55 -33.60 -5.70 10.48
CA ARG A 55 -33.39 -4.30 10.88
C ARG A 55 -34.41 -3.83 11.93
N ALA A 56 -35.68 -4.19 11.77
CA ALA A 56 -36.75 -3.78 12.69
C ALA A 56 -36.64 -4.40 14.09
N SER A 57 -36.05 -5.60 14.20
CA SER A 57 -35.85 -6.30 15.47
C SER A 57 -34.50 -6.00 16.14
N ALA A 58 -33.60 -5.29 15.45
CA ALA A 58 -32.28 -4.96 15.94
C ALA A 58 -32.33 -3.91 17.06
N THR A 59 -31.41 -4.01 18.03
CA THR A 59 -31.15 -2.88 18.92
C THR A 59 -30.62 -1.69 18.09
N PRO A 60 -30.81 -0.43 18.53
CA PRO A 60 -30.36 0.74 17.74
C PRO A 60 -28.88 0.70 17.34
N MET A 61 -28.02 0.07 18.15
CA MET A 61 -26.60 -0.11 17.80
C MET A 61 -26.41 -1.16 16.72
N MET A 62 -27.13 -2.29 16.81
CA MET A 62 -27.07 -3.36 15.81
C MET A 62 -27.69 -2.94 14.49
N GLU A 63 -28.75 -2.11 14.50
CA GLU A 63 -29.32 -1.53 13.29
C GLU A 63 -28.27 -0.72 12.52
N GLN A 64 -27.55 0.17 13.23
CA GLN A 64 -26.46 0.95 12.64
C GLN A 64 -25.29 0.05 12.17
N TYR A 65 -24.93 -0.98 12.92
CA TYR A 65 -23.91 -1.94 12.49
C TYR A 65 -24.32 -2.65 11.18
N ILE A 66 -25.55 -3.17 11.13
CA ILE A 66 -26.10 -3.88 9.97
C ILE A 66 -26.12 -2.96 8.75
N GLU A 67 -26.58 -1.72 8.90
CA GLU A 67 -26.59 -0.73 7.81
C GLU A 67 -25.18 -0.55 7.21
N ILE A 68 -24.18 -0.32 8.07
CA ILE A 68 -22.79 -0.11 7.65
C ILE A 68 -22.19 -1.38 7.04
N LYS A 69 -22.49 -2.55 7.59
CA LYS A 69 -22.02 -3.84 7.07
C LYS A 69 -22.65 -4.18 5.72
N THR A 70 -23.95 -3.91 5.53
CA THR A 70 -24.61 -4.11 4.23
C THR A 70 -24.01 -3.19 3.15
N ALA A 71 -23.54 -2.00 3.51
CA ALA A 71 -22.83 -1.12 2.58
C ALA A 71 -21.39 -1.59 2.27
N ASN A 72 -20.83 -2.50 3.07
CA ASN A 72 -19.46 -3.01 2.94
C ASN A 72 -19.43 -4.56 3.04
N PRO A 73 -20.14 -5.29 2.17
CA PRO A 73 -20.33 -6.74 2.31
C PRO A 73 -19.01 -7.51 2.21
N ASP A 74 -18.11 -7.06 1.33
CA ASP A 74 -16.85 -7.76 0.99
C ASP A 74 -15.68 -7.45 1.93
N SER A 75 -15.94 -6.82 3.08
CA SER A 75 -14.90 -6.37 4.01
C SER A 75 -15.28 -6.70 5.45
N LEU A 76 -14.30 -7.11 6.25
CA LEU A 76 -14.49 -7.22 7.70
C LEU A 76 -14.73 -5.82 8.28
N LEU A 77 -15.71 -5.68 9.17
CA LEU A 77 -16.04 -4.39 9.76
C LEU A 77 -15.43 -4.24 11.16
N PHE A 78 -14.38 -3.43 11.26
CA PHE A 78 -13.85 -2.96 12.55
C PHE A 78 -14.77 -1.87 13.09
N TYR A 79 -15.70 -2.24 13.97
CA TYR A 79 -16.69 -1.32 14.51
C TYR A 79 -16.26 -0.75 15.86
N ARG A 80 -16.00 0.56 15.94
CA ARG A 80 -15.46 1.18 17.17
C ARG A 80 -16.47 1.17 18.33
N MET A 81 -16.06 0.52 19.41
CA MET A 81 -16.79 0.39 20.67
C MET A 81 -15.87 0.75 21.84
N GLY A 82 -15.88 2.03 22.21
CA GLY A 82 -14.98 2.54 23.26
C GLY A 82 -13.52 2.43 22.82
N ASP A 83 -12.74 1.64 23.56
CA ASP A 83 -11.31 1.38 23.33
C ASP A 83 -11.03 0.12 22.50
N PHE A 84 -12.06 -0.48 21.91
CA PHE A 84 -11.97 -1.68 21.08
C PHE A 84 -12.56 -1.47 19.68
N TYR A 85 -12.03 -2.18 18.69
CA TYR A 85 -12.77 -2.52 17.48
C TYR A 85 -13.41 -3.89 17.69
N GLU A 86 -14.74 -3.93 17.63
CA GLU A 86 -15.52 -5.17 17.71
C GLU A 86 -15.99 -5.58 16.31
N LEU A 87 -16.06 -6.89 16.07
CA LEU A 87 -16.65 -7.50 14.89
C LEU A 87 -17.80 -8.41 15.34
N PHE A 88 -18.84 -8.54 14.53
CA PHE A 88 -20.02 -9.35 14.85
C PHE A 88 -20.38 -10.34 13.73
N PHE A 89 -21.16 -11.37 14.08
CA PHE A 89 -21.68 -12.38 13.14
C PHE A 89 -20.54 -13.09 12.37
N GLY A 90 -20.70 -13.29 11.06
CA GLY A 90 -19.69 -13.94 10.23
C GLY A 90 -18.32 -13.28 10.28
N ASP A 91 -18.27 -11.94 10.41
CA ASP A 91 -16.99 -11.21 10.52
C ASP A 91 -16.24 -11.60 11.80
N ALA A 92 -16.96 -11.81 12.91
CA ALA A 92 -16.36 -12.24 14.18
C ALA A 92 -15.75 -13.65 14.06
N GLU A 93 -16.45 -14.57 13.39
CA GLU A 93 -15.95 -15.92 13.20
C GLU A 93 -14.71 -15.96 12.29
N ILE A 94 -14.73 -15.20 11.20
CA ILE A 94 -13.59 -15.07 10.28
C ILE A 94 -12.40 -14.46 11.02
N ALA A 95 -12.60 -13.33 11.70
CA ALA A 95 -11.53 -12.64 12.41
C ALA A 95 -10.98 -13.47 13.58
N SER A 96 -11.83 -14.15 14.34
CA SER A 96 -11.39 -15.04 15.43
C SER A 96 -10.45 -16.13 14.92
N ARG A 97 -10.82 -16.83 13.83
CA ARG A 97 -9.99 -17.86 13.21
C ARG A 97 -8.70 -17.28 12.63
N ALA A 98 -8.80 -16.18 11.88
CA ALA A 98 -7.66 -15.55 11.21
C ALA A 98 -6.63 -14.98 12.20
N LEU A 99 -7.09 -14.41 13.31
CA LEU A 99 -6.25 -13.71 14.29
C LEU A 99 -5.84 -14.58 15.48
N GLY A 100 -6.52 -15.72 15.68
CA GLY A 100 -6.34 -16.57 16.87
C GLY A 100 -6.84 -15.91 18.16
N ILE A 101 -7.90 -15.10 18.07
CA ILE A 101 -8.50 -14.40 19.23
C ILE A 101 -9.80 -15.07 19.66
N ALA A 102 -10.18 -14.90 20.93
CA ALA A 102 -11.37 -15.53 21.50
C ALA A 102 -12.66 -15.07 20.80
N LEU A 103 -13.45 -16.04 20.33
CA LEU A 103 -14.83 -15.81 19.89
C LEU A 103 -15.75 -15.86 21.11
N THR A 104 -16.50 -14.79 21.32
CA THR A 104 -17.45 -14.63 22.43
C THR A 104 -18.85 -14.36 21.87
N LYS A 105 -19.80 -14.04 22.75
CA LYS A 105 -21.19 -13.77 22.38
C LYS A 105 -21.68 -12.49 23.05
N ARG A 106 -22.49 -11.68 22.34
CA ARG A 106 -23.04 -10.42 22.87
C ARG A 106 -24.53 -10.29 22.58
N GLY A 107 -25.36 -10.73 23.52
CA GLY A 107 -26.82 -10.62 23.38
C GLY A 107 -27.36 -11.53 22.28
N LYS A 108 -28.57 -11.23 21.81
CA LYS A 108 -29.28 -12.02 20.80
C LYS A 108 -29.83 -11.15 19.67
N HIS A 109 -29.85 -11.68 18.46
CA HIS A 109 -30.50 -11.09 17.29
C HIS A 109 -31.30 -12.17 16.56
N LEU A 110 -32.56 -11.90 16.22
CA LEU A 110 -33.48 -12.90 15.63
C LEU A 110 -33.56 -14.24 16.43
N GLY A 111 -33.41 -14.18 17.76
CA GLY A 111 -33.46 -15.34 18.64
C GLY A 111 -32.13 -16.10 18.81
N GLU A 112 -31.14 -15.84 17.93
CA GLU A 112 -29.81 -16.44 17.93
C GLU A 112 -28.81 -15.60 18.74
N ASP A 113 -27.78 -16.23 19.33
CA ASP A 113 -26.69 -15.49 19.98
C ASP A 113 -25.85 -14.74 18.94
N ILE A 114 -25.45 -13.50 19.21
CA ILE A 114 -24.58 -12.73 18.30
C ILE A 114 -23.12 -13.10 18.56
N PRO A 115 -22.40 -13.77 17.63
CA PRO A 115 -20.96 -14.00 17.74
C PRO A 115 -20.21 -12.66 17.74
N MET A 116 -19.21 -12.52 18.59
CA MET A 116 -18.42 -11.30 18.73
C MET A 116 -16.96 -11.60 19.07
N CYS A 117 -16.05 -10.89 18.43
CA CYS A 117 -14.65 -10.78 18.88
C CYS A 117 -14.19 -9.33 18.78
N GLY A 118 -13.14 -8.96 19.51
CA GLY A 118 -12.63 -7.59 19.49
C GLY A 118 -11.12 -7.50 19.66
N VAL A 119 -10.58 -6.40 19.16
CA VAL A 119 -9.16 -6.05 19.28
C VAL A 119 -9.02 -4.67 19.90
N PRO A 120 -8.07 -4.43 20.81
CA PRO A 120 -7.88 -3.13 21.41
C PRO A 120 -7.31 -2.14 20.38
N ILE A 121 -7.80 -0.90 20.38
CA ILE A 121 -7.47 0.11 19.37
C ILE A 121 -5.95 0.36 19.29
N HIS A 122 -5.26 0.40 20.43
CA HIS A 122 -3.81 0.63 20.47
C HIS A 122 -2.98 -0.47 19.79
N ALA A 123 -3.57 -1.65 19.54
CA ALA A 123 -2.94 -2.77 18.85
C ALA A 123 -3.57 -3.05 17.47
N ALA A 124 -4.52 -2.23 17.01
CA ALA A 124 -5.30 -2.48 15.80
C ALA A 124 -4.41 -2.70 14.57
N ASP A 125 -3.33 -1.92 14.42
CA ASP A 125 -2.38 -2.05 13.31
C ASP A 125 -1.81 -3.47 13.18
N GLU A 126 -1.51 -4.14 14.29
CA GLU A 126 -0.93 -5.49 14.24
C GLU A 126 -1.95 -6.52 13.75
N TYR A 127 -3.22 -6.37 14.13
CA TYR A 127 -4.31 -7.22 13.68
C TYR A 127 -4.69 -6.91 12.23
N LEU A 128 -4.72 -5.65 11.84
CA LEU A 128 -4.89 -5.23 10.44
C LEU A 128 -3.81 -5.90 9.58
N ARG A 129 -2.54 -5.85 9.97
CA ARG A 129 -1.44 -6.52 9.24
C ARG A 129 -1.73 -7.98 8.96
N LYS A 130 -2.17 -8.71 9.97
CA LYS A 130 -2.48 -10.15 9.87
C LYS A 130 -3.66 -10.38 8.92
N LEU A 131 -4.74 -9.63 9.07
CA LEU A 131 -5.92 -9.74 8.21
C LEU A 131 -5.58 -9.44 6.74
N ILE A 132 -4.84 -8.34 6.49
CA ILE A 132 -4.42 -7.96 5.14
C ILE A 132 -3.47 -9.00 4.54
N ALA A 133 -2.52 -9.54 5.32
CA ALA A 133 -1.61 -10.60 4.86
C ALA A 133 -2.34 -11.91 4.51
N LEU A 134 -3.49 -12.17 5.14
CA LEU A 134 -4.39 -13.29 4.83
C LEU A 134 -5.36 -12.96 3.68
N GLY A 135 -5.25 -11.79 3.05
CA GLY A 135 -6.06 -11.39 1.90
C GLY A 135 -7.42 -10.79 2.26
N HIS A 136 -7.70 -10.53 3.54
CA HIS A 136 -8.93 -9.83 3.96
C HIS A 136 -8.83 -8.32 3.69
N ARG A 137 -9.99 -7.68 3.56
CA ARG A 137 -10.15 -6.22 3.57
C ARG A 137 -10.85 -5.83 4.86
N VAL A 138 -10.53 -4.65 5.37
CA VAL A 138 -11.09 -4.19 6.65
C VAL A 138 -11.64 -2.78 6.51
N ALA A 139 -12.96 -2.63 6.69
CA ALA A 139 -13.61 -1.34 6.82
C ALA A 139 -13.45 -0.86 8.27
N VAL A 140 -12.84 0.31 8.47
CA VAL A 140 -12.63 0.90 9.79
C VAL A 140 -13.75 1.90 10.05
N CYS A 141 -14.61 1.57 11.01
CA CYS A 141 -15.77 2.36 11.38
C CYS A 141 -15.52 3.10 12.69
N GLU A 142 -15.58 4.42 12.63
CA GLU A 142 -15.26 5.34 13.72
C GLU A 142 -16.49 6.08 14.22
N GLN A 143 -16.39 6.65 15.42
CA GLN A 143 -17.37 7.61 15.92
C GLN A 143 -17.16 8.96 15.24
N VAL A 144 -18.13 9.40 14.45
CA VAL A 144 -18.10 10.67 13.71
C VAL A 144 -18.81 11.80 14.45
N GLU A 145 -19.33 11.50 15.64
CA GLU A 145 -20.05 12.42 16.52
C GLU A 145 -19.49 12.32 17.93
N ASP A 146 -19.44 13.46 18.63
CA ASP A 146 -19.04 13.49 20.04
C ASP A 146 -20.11 12.78 20.92
N PRO A 147 -19.72 11.83 21.81
CA PRO A 147 -20.64 11.20 22.76
C PRO A 147 -21.48 12.17 23.59
N ALA A 148 -20.97 13.36 23.90
CA ALA A 148 -21.71 14.41 24.61
C ALA A 148 -22.84 14.99 23.74
N GLU A 149 -22.63 15.13 22.43
CA GLU A 149 -23.66 15.59 21.50
C GLU A 149 -24.73 14.52 21.26
N ALA A 150 -24.33 13.26 21.14
CA ALA A 150 -25.29 12.15 21.07
C ALA A 150 -26.20 12.11 22.32
N LYS A 151 -25.63 12.32 23.52
CA LYS A 151 -26.41 12.40 24.77
C LYS A 151 -27.43 13.54 24.77
N LYS A 152 -27.15 14.66 24.10
CA LYS A 152 -28.11 15.79 23.97
C LYS A 152 -29.34 15.41 23.14
N ARG A 153 -29.23 14.46 22.20
CA ARG A 153 -30.38 13.96 21.39
C ARG A 153 -31.29 12.98 22.14
N GLY A 154 -30.88 12.56 23.34
CA GLY A 154 -31.66 11.68 24.22
C GLY A 154 -30.83 10.52 24.76
N SER A 155 -31.21 10.01 25.94
CA SER A 155 -30.48 8.96 26.66
C SER A 155 -30.39 7.61 25.92
N LYS A 156 -31.22 7.40 24.89
CA LYS A 156 -31.21 6.21 24.03
C LYS A 156 -30.54 6.44 22.67
N SER A 157 -30.05 7.66 22.38
CA SER A 157 -29.42 7.96 21.09
C SER A 157 -28.05 7.30 21.01
N VAL A 158 -27.81 6.54 19.94
CA VAL A 158 -26.50 5.95 19.65
C VAL A 158 -25.63 7.00 18.98
N VAL A 159 -24.35 7.05 19.36
CA VAL A 159 -23.34 7.90 18.71
C VAL A 159 -23.27 7.55 17.22
N LYS A 160 -23.36 8.55 16.34
CA LYS A 160 -23.25 8.31 14.90
C LYS A 160 -21.88 7.73 14.56
N ARG A 161 -21.88 6.71 13.72
CA ARG A 161 -20.68 6.06 13.20
C ARG A 161 -20.71 5.96 11.70
N ASP A 162 -19.53 5.98 11.12
CA ASP A 162 -19.37 5.82 9.68
C ASP A 162 -18.03 5.15 9.37
N VAL A 163 -17.90 4.57 8.19
CA VAL A 163 -16.61 4.07 7.70
C VAL A 163 -15.77 5.27 7.32
N VAL A 164 -14.62 5.42 7.96
CA VAL A 164 -13.67 6.50 7.65
C VAL A 164 -12.57 6.05 6.69
N ARG A 165 -12.43 4.73 6.51
CA ARG A 165 -11.43 4.13 5.65
C ARG A 165 -11.74 2.67 5.34
N LEU A 166 -11.40 2.24 4.13
CA LEU A 166 -11.26 0.84 3.77
C LEU A 166 -9.78 0.48 3.63
N VAL A 167 -9.31 -0.45 4.46
CA VAL A 167 -7.93 -0.95 4.45
C VAL A 167 -7.87 -2.17 3.52
N THR A 168 -7.05 -2.07 2.47
CA THR A 168 -6.84 -3.14 1.48
C THR A 168 -5.35 -3.39 1.26
N PRO A 169 -4.93 -4.54 0.70
CA PRO A 169 -3.52 -4.83 0.46
C PRO A 169 -2.77 -3.76 -0.33
N GLY A 170 -3.40 -3.11 -1.32
CA GLY A 170 -2.79 -2.05 -2.12
C GLY A 170 -2.84 -0.65 -1.51
N THR A 171 -3.55 -0.45 -0.38
CA THR A 171 -3.89 0.89 0.12
C THR A 171 -3.47 1.17 1.56
N ILE A 172 -2.53 0.38 2.07
CA ILE A 172 -1.90 0.58 3.38
C ILE A 172 -0.83 1.67 3.34
N THR A 173 -0.71 2.41 4.45
CA THR A 173 0.19 3.59 4.59
C THR A 173 1.01 3.55 5.88
N GLU A 174 0.56 2.75 6.83
CA GLU A 174 1.13 2.61 8.16
C GLU A 174 2.46 1.87 8.08
N GLU A 175 3.46 2.40 8.78
CA GLU A 175 4.82 1.88 8.76
C GLU A 175 4.90 0.41 9.17
N LYS A 176 4.13 0.02 10.19
CA LYS A 176 4.09 -1.36 10.70
C LYS A 176 3.53 -2.36 9.69
N LEU A 177 2.77 -1.90 8.70
CA LEU A 177 2.14 -2.74 7.68
C LEU A 177 3.02 -2.91 6.45
N LEU A 178 4.04 -2.07 6.29
CA LEU A 178 4.86 -1.98 5.09
C LEU A 178 6.26 -2.53 5.36
N ASP A 179 6.79 -3.31 4.42
CA ASP A 179 8.23 -3.59 4.40
C ASP A 179 8.96 -2.32 3.91
N PRO A 180 9.96 -1.81 4.66
CA PRO A 180 10.69 -0.61 4.25
C PRO A 180 11.40 -0.78 2.89
N GLY A 181 11.82 -1.99 2.53
CA GLY A 181 12.53 -2.27 1.29
C GLY A 181 11.66 -2.72 0.11
N GLU A 182 10.34 -2.80 0.27
CA GLU A 182 9.42 -3.21 -0.79
C GLU A 182 8.39 -2.11 -1.07
N ALA A 183 8.06 -1.90 -2.34
CA ALA A 183 6.96 -1.02 -2.75
C ALA A 183 5.61 -1.72 -2.53
N ASN A 184 4.57 -0.94 -2.26
CA ASN A 184 3.21 -1.45 -2.01
C ASN A 184 2.26 -1.00 -3.12
N TRP A 185 2.42 -1.59 -4.30
CA TRP A 185 1.68 -1.19 -5.49
C TRP A 185 0.22 -1.63 -5.47
N LEU A 186 -0.69 -0.67 -5.61
CA LEU A 186 -2.03 -0.84 -6.16
C LEU A 186 -1.93 -0.65 -7.68
N MET A 187 -2.47 -1.57 -8.46
CA MET A 187 -2.52 -1.50 -9.92
C MET A 187 -3.95 -1.51 -10.43
N ALA A 188 -4.21 -0.80 -11.51
CA ALA A 188 -5.46 -0.84 -12.27
C ALA A 188 -5.16 -1.24 -13.71
N LEU A 189 -5.96 -2.16 -14.26
CA LEU A 189 -5.95 -2.51 -15.68
C LEU A 189 -7.22 -1.98 -16.33
N ALA A 190 -7.07 -1.11 -17.32
CA ALA A 190 -8.16 -0.65 -18.17
C ALA A 190 -8.04 -1.24 -19.56
N ARG A 191 -9.19 -1.55 -20.16
CA ARG A 191 -9.32 -1.98 -21.56
C ARG A 191 -10.42 -1.17 -22.23
N LEU A 192 -10.11 -0.51 -23.34
CA LEU A 192 -11.10 0.22 -24.11
C LEU A 192 -11.94 -0.75 -24.94
N ARG A 193 -13.26 -0.49 -25.00
CA ARG A 193 -14.17 -1.24 -25.86
C ARG A 193 -13.86 -0.95 -27.34
N GLY A 194 -13.91 -1.98 -28.17
CA GLY A 194 -13.74 -1.87 -29.63
C GLY A 194 -12.28 -1.95 -30.11
N ALA A 195 -11.42 -1.05 -29.64
CA ALA A 195 -10.02 -0.97 -30.10
C ALA A 195 -9.09 -2.03 -29.47
N GLY A 196 -9.51 -2.69 -28.38
CA GLY A 196 -8.69 -3.67 -27.67
C GLY A 196 -7.48 -3.08 -26.92
N GLU A 197 -7.28 -1.76 -27.00
CA GLU A 197 -6.20 -1.06 -26.29
C GLU A 197 -6.31 -1.26 -24.78
N MET A 198 -5.18 -1.64 -24.18
CA MET A 198 -5.06 -1.87 -22.74
C MET A 198 -3.94 -1.03 -22.15
N ALA A 199 -4.12 -0.63 -20.90
CA ALA A 199 -3.08 0.04 -20.14
C ALA A 199 -3.14 -0.33 -18.67
N LEU A 200 -1.98 -0.25 -18.04
CA LEU A 200 -1.80 -0.38 -16.62
C LEU A 200 -1.52 0.99 -16.03
N ALA A 201 -2.03 1.23 -14.83
CA ALA A 201 -1.61 2.33 -13.99
C ALA A 201 -1.39 1.80 -12.58
N TRP A 202 -0.33 2.22 -11.90
CA TRP A 202 -0.04 1.74 -10.55
C TRP A 202 0.47 2.84 -9.63
N ILE A 203 0.07 2.74 -8.37
CA ILE A 203 0.26 3.74 -7.32
C ILE A 203 0.84 3.05 -6.09
N ASP A 204 1.87 3.63 -5.49
CA ASP A 204 2.26 3.34 -4.11
C ASP A 204 1.79 4.53 -3.27
N ILE A 205 0.65 4.34 -2.58
CA ILE A 205 0.01 5.39 -1.78
C ILE A 205 0.94 5.87 -0.65
N SER A 206 1.80 4.97 -0.14
CA SER A 206 2.72 5.29 0.94
C SER A 206 3.83 6.25 0.51
N THR A 207 4.20 6.27 -0.78
CA THR A 207 5.26 7.17 -1.28
C THR A 207 4.74 8.27 -2.21
N GLY A 208 3.50 8.13 -2.70
CA GLY A 208 2.91 8.98 -3.72
C GLY A 208 3.35 8.63 -5.15
N ALA A 209 4.24 7.64 -5.35
CA ALA A 209 4.68 7.25 -6.68
C ALA A 209 3.50 6.78 -7.54
N PHE A 210 3.42 7.30 -8.77
CA PHE A 210 2.36 7.01 -9.72
C PHE A 210 2.94 6.84 -11.13
N ARG A 211 2.64 5.71 -11.77
CA ARG A 211 3.10 5.36 -13.12
C ARG A 211 1.95 4.83 -13.97
N SER A 212 2.12 4.91 -15.29
CA SER A 212 1.27 4.22 -16.27
C SER A 212 2.11 3.60 -17.39
N ALA A 213 1.57 2.59 -18.06
CA ALA A 213 2.16 2.06 -19.28
C ALA A 213 1.07 1.42 -20.16
N PRO A 214 1.17 1.52 -21.50
CA PRO A 214 0.37 0.70 -22.39
C PRO A 214 0.79 -0.77 -22.24
N THR A 215 -0.17 -1.67 -22.43
CA THR A 215 0.05 -3.13 -22.45
C THR A 215 -0.75 -3.77 -23.58
N ALA A 216 -0.45 -5.01 -23.90
CA ALA A 216 -1.19 -5.86 -24.83
C ALA A 216 -1.47 -7.22 -24.17
N GLU A 217 -2.35 -8.02 -24.78
CA GLU A 217 -2.80 -9.32 -24.24
C GLU A 217 -1.61 -10.25 -23.99
N GLU A 218 -0.68 -10.30 -24.94
CA GLU A 218 0.46 -11.21 -24.96
C GLU A 218 1.53 -10.87 -23.92
N ARG A 219 1.59 -9.58 -23.51
CA ARG A 219 2.58 -9.07 -22.55
C ARG A 219 2.01 -8.75 -21.18
N LEU A 220 0.68 -8.76 -21.02
CA LEU A 220 -0.02 -8.35 -19.80
C LEU A 220 0.54 -9.02 -18.56
N LEU A 221 0.67 -10.35 -18.60
CA LEU A 221 1.20 -11.09 -17.46
C LEU A 221 2.65 -10.69 -17.12
N ALA A 222 3.51 -10.50 -18.13
CA ALA A 222 4.88 -10.08 -17.92
C ALA A 222 4.96 -8.66 -17.32
N ASP A 223 4.13 -7.74 -17.81
CA ASP A 223 4.08 -6.36 -17.31
C ASP A 223 3.54 -6.30 -15.87
N VAL A 224 2.52 -7.09 -15.53
CA VAL A 224 2.01 -7.18 -14.15
C VAL A 224 3.03 -7.84 -13.22
N MET A 225 3.66 -8.94 -13.63
CA MET A 225 4.66 -9.66 -12.83
C MET A 225 6.02 -8.94 -12.74
N ARG A 226 6.28 -7.95 -13.60
CA ARG A 226 7.40 -7.02 -13.43
C ARG A 226 7.22 -6.15 -12.19
N ILE A 227 6.00 -5.68 -11.96
CA ILE A 227 5.66 -4.75 -10.86
C ILE A 227 5.27 -5.50 -9.58
N VAL A 228 4.65 -6.66 -9.71
CA VAL A 228 4.16 -7.52 -8.62
C VAL A 228 3.22 -6.73 -7.68
N PRO A 229 2.04 -6.29 -8.17
CA PRO A 229 1.12 -5.51 -7.36
C PRO A 229 0.60 -6.31 -6.16
N ARG A 230 0.37 -5.61 -5.05
CA ARG A 230 -0.33 -6.17 -3.88
C ARG A 230 -1.83 -6.27 -4.10
N GLU A 231 -2.35 -5.47 -5.02
CA GLU A 231 -3.74 -5.46 -5.41
C GLU A 231 -3.85 -4.98 -6.86
N LEU A 232 -4.58 -5.71 -7.69
CA LEU A 232 -4.88 -5.40 -9.08
C LEU A 232 -6.38 -5.25 -9.25
N ILE A 233 -6.87 -4.04 -9.54
CA ILE A 233 -8.27 -3.80 -9.83
C ILE A 233 -8.55 -3.93 -11.33
N VAL A 234 -9.65 -4.60 -11.66
CA VAL A 234 -10.13 -4.82 -13.02
C VAL A 234 -11.64 -4.64 -13.10
N SER A 235 -12.18 -4.31 -14.27
CA SER A 235 -13.63 -4.33 -14.46
C SER A 235 -14.17 -5.75 -14.63
N GLU A 236 -15.44 -5.98 -14.30
CA GLU A 236 -16.13 -7.26 -14.50
C GLU A 236 -15.97 -7.79 -15.94
N ALA A 237 -16.14 -6.91 -16.94
CA ALA A 237 -16.02 -7.28 -18.34
C ALA A 237 -14.59 -7.66 -18.77
N VAL A 238 -13.57 -7.22 -18.03
CA VAL A 238 -12.18 -7.63 -18.24
C VAL A 238 -11.90 -8.95 -17.52
N PHE A 239 -12.37 -9.08 -16.28
CA PHE A 239 -12.17 -10.29 -15.47
C PHE A 239 -12.84 -11.54 -16.03
N SER A 240 -14.04 -11.37 -16.59
CA SER A 240 -14.84 -12.44 -17.18
C SER A 240 -14.44 -12.77 -18.63
N ASP A 241 -13.40 -12.13 -19.18
CA ASP A 241 -12.89 -12.44 -20.52
C ASP A 241 -12.12 -13.78 -20.53
N PRO A 242 -12.54 -14.77 -21.34
CA PRO A 242 -11.84 -16.06 -21.43
C PRO A 242 -10.37 -15.97 -21.83
N GLN A 243 -9.97 -14.97 -22.63
CA GLN A 243 -8.60 -14.79 -23.09
C GLN A 243 -7.68 -14.29 -21.97
N LEU A 244 -8.20 -13.43 -21.10
CA LEU A 244 -7.44 -12.86 -19.98
C LEU A 244 -7.52 -13.70 -18.71
N ARG A 245 -8.47 -14.64 -18.64
CA ARG A 245 -8.68 -15.47 -17.46
C ARG A 245 -7.40 -16.20 -16.98
N PRO A 246 -6.59 -16.83 -17.85
CA PRO A 246 -5.35 -17.48 -17.42
C PRO A 246 -4.37 -16.52 -16.72
N VAL A 247 -4.33 -15.25 -17.15
CA VAL A 247 -3.49 -14.22 -16.53
C VAL A 247 -3.95 -13.95 -15.10
N PHE A 248 -5.26 -13.81 -14.88
CA PHE A 248 -5.81 -13.56 -13.55
C PHE A 248 -5.72 -14.77 -12.63
N ASP A 249 -5.88 -15.98 -13.15
CA ASP A 249 -5.69 -17.21 -12.38
C ASP A 249 -4.24 -17.34 -11.87
N GLN A 250 -3.26 -16.89 -12.67
CA GLN A 250 -1.85 -16.87 -12.26
C GLN A 250 -1.53 -15.74 -11.27
N ILE A 251 -2.16 -14.58 -11.39
CA ILE A 251 -2.01 -13.46 -10.43
C ILE A 251 -2.67 -13.81 -9.08
N GLY A 252 -3.81 -14.53 -9.12
CA GLY A 252 -4.50 -15.04 -7.95
C GLY A 252 -5.15 -13.97 -7.09
N ALA A 253 -4.99 -14.08 -5.76
CA ALA A 253 -5.74 -13.31 -4.77
C ALA A 253 -5.54 -11.78 -4.82
N ALA A 254 -4.55 -11.29 -5.56
CA ALA A 254 -4.35 -9.87 -5.78
C ALA A 254 -5.41 -9.27 -6.72
N VAL A 255 -6.06 -10.06 -7.60
CA VAL A 255 -7.06 -9.56 -8.54
C VAL A 255 -8.37 -9.23 -7.83
N ARG A 256 -8.90 -8.03 -8.10
CA ARG A 256 -10.15 -7.52 -7.55
C ARG A 256 -11.03 -6.95 -8.64
N VAL A 257 -12.27 -7.41 -8.65
CA VAL A 257 -13.27 -6.94 -9.60
C VAL A 257 -13.96 -5.72 -9.03
N GLU A 258 -14.04 -4.67 -9.84
CA GLU A 258 -14.64 -3.40 -9.48
C GLU A 258 -15.65 -2.95 -10.55
N PRO A 259 -16.64 -2.11 -10.20
CA PRO A 259 -17.65 -1.66 -11.14
C PRO A 259 -17.05 -0.92 -12.35
N ALA A 260 -17.65 -1.13 -13.52
CA ALA A 260 -17.11 -0.62 -14.79
C ALA A 260 -17.01 0.92 -14.87
N ASN A 261 -17.79 1.65 -14.08
CA ASN A 261 -17.76 3.12 -14.03
C ASN A 261 -16.46 3.69 -13.43
N LEU A 262 -15.66 2.88 -12.73
CA LEU A 262 -14.32 3.28 -12.29
C LEU A 262 -13.37 3.40 -13.49
N PHE A 263 -13.59 2.63 -14.56
CA PHE A 263 -12.71 2.49 -15.72
C PHE A 263 -13.23 3.26 -16.95
N ASP A 264 -14.18 4.18 -16.75
CA ASP A 264 -14.77 4.93 -17.86
C ASP A 264 -13.80 5.97 -18.43
N SER A 265 -13.35 5.73 -19.66
CA SER A 265 -12.46 6.66 -20.39
C SER A 265 -13.08 8.03 -20.67
N ALA A 266 -14.41 8.14 -20.74
CA ALA A 266 -15.07 9.40 -21.08
C ALA A 266 -15.02 10.41 -19.92
N SER A 267 -15.10 9.92 -18.68
CA SER A 267 -14.97 10.74 -17.46
C SER A 267 -13.55 10.76 -16.88
N ALA A 268 -12.60 10.08 -17.53
CA ALA A 268 -11.25 9.89 -17.02
C ALA A 268 -10.52 11.21 -16.78
N GLU A 269 -10.46 12.05 -17.82
CA GLU A 269 -9.77 13.35 -17.78
C GLU A 269 -10.34 14.26 -16.69
N THR A 270 -11.67 14.40 -16.62
CA THR A 270 -12.33 15.22 -15.60
C THR A 270 -11.97 14.79 -14.18
N ARG A 271 -11.90 13.47 -13.93
CA ARG A 271 -11.51 12.95 -12.61
C ARG A 271 -10.06 13.25 -12.28
N ILE A 272 -9.14 13.07 -13.25
CA ILE A 272 -7.71 13.33 -13.06
C ILE A 272 -7.47 14.82 -12.77
N VAL A 273 -8.06 15.70 -13.59
CA VAL A 273 -7.98 17.17 -13.44
C VAL A 273 -8.50 17.59 -12.06
N ARG A 274 -9.67 17.06 -11.64
CA ARG A 274 -10.24 17.32 -10.31
C ARG A 274 -9.35 16.83 -9.18
N HIS A 275 -8.75 15.65 -9.31
CA HIS A 275 -7.92 15.05 -8.26
C HIS A 275 -6.65 15.86 -8.01
N PHE A 276 -5.97 16.27 -9.07
CA PHE A 276 -4.72 17.04 -8.99
C PHE A 276 -4.93 18.55 -8.88
N GLU A 277 -6.18 19.02 -8.87
CA GLU A 277 -6.55 20.43 -8.77
C GLU A 277 -5.86 21.32 -9.83
N VAL A 278 -5.76 20.78 -11.05
CA VAL A 278 -5.21 21.47 -12.22
C VAL A 278 -6.32 21.90 -13.18
N ALA A 279 -6.01 22.76 -14.15
CA ALA A 279 -6.98 23.18 -15.17
C ALA A 279 -7.08 22.17 -16.33
N ALA A 280 -5.96 21.53 -16.69
CA ALA A 280 -5.85 20.61 -17.81
C ALA A 280 -4.64 19.66 -17.62
N LEU A 281 -4.54 18.63 -18.46
CA LEU A 281 -3.51 17.59 -18.36
C LEU A 281 -2.23 17.89 -19.16
N ASP A 282 -2.13 19.01 -19.89
CA ASP A 282 -1.01 19.32 -20.78
C ASP A 282 0.37 19.23 -20.09
N GLY A 283 0.42 19.52 -18.79
CA GLY A 283 1.64 19.46 -17.97
C GLY A 283 2.00 18.09 -17.39
N PHE A 284 1.27 17.02 -17.73
CA PHE A 284 1.48 15.66 -17.22
C PHE A 284 2.15 14.74 -18.24
N GLY A 285 2.22 15.15 -19.50
CA GLY A 285 2.67 14.33 -20.62
C GLY A 285 1.50 13.83 -21.48
N THR A 286 1.82 13.04 -22.50
CA THR A 286 0.83 12.47 -23.42
C THR A 286 0.50 11.05 -22.98
N PHE A 287 -0.79 10.80 -22.75
CA PHE A 287 -1.31 9.48 -22.39
C PHE A 287 -2.31 9.01 -23.43
N SER A 288 -2.31 7.71 -23.72
CA SER A 288 -3.38 7.09 -24.50
C SER A 288 -4.72 7.14 -23.74
N ARG A 289 -5.83 6.96 -24.47
CA ARG A 289 -7.15 6.86 -23.84
C ARG A 289 -7.25 5.69 -22.85
N ALA A 290 -6.54 4.59 -23.12
CA ALA A 290 -6.49 3.44 -22.22
C ALA A 290 -5.73 3.78 -20.93
N GLU A 291 -4.61 4.50 -21.03
CA GLU A 291 -3.85 4.95 -19.86
C GLU A 291 -4.65 5.92 -19.00
N LEU A 292 -5.34 6.90 -19.60
CA LEU A 292 -6.22 7.81 -18.86
C LEU A 292 -7.30 7.04 -18.10
N ALA A 293 -7.90 6.01 -18.72
CA ALA A 293 -8.87 5.16 -18.06
C ALA A 293 -8.27 4.37 -16.88
N ALA A 294 -7.05 3.83 -17.03
CA ALA A 294 -6.36 3.11 -15.95
C ALA A 294 -5.96 4.05 -14.79
N ILE A 295 -5.42 5.23 -15.09
CA ILE A 295 -5.07 6.28 -14.13
C ILE A 295 -6.33 6.70 -13.36
N SER A 296 -7.42 6.97 -14.07
CA SER A 296 -8.69 7.37 -13.46
C SER A 296 -9.26 6.28 -12.55
N ALA A 297 -9.18 5.01 -12.96
CA ALA A 297 -9.62 3.88 -12.13
C ALA A 297 -8.78 3.73 -10.86
N ALA A 298 -7.46 3.89 -10.96
CA ALA A 298 -6.57 3.85 -9.81
C ALA A 298 -6.91 5.00 -8.83
N ILE A 299 -7.08 6.23 -9.32
CA ILE A 299 -7.53 7.39 -8.51
C ILE A 299 -8.89 7.12 -7.86
N ALA A 300 -9.85 6.60 -8.63
CA ALA A 300 -11.19 6.29 -8.14
C ALA A 300 -11.17 5.30 -6.97
N TYR A 301 -10.29 4.29 -7.06
CA TYR A 301 -10.14 3.29 -6.00
C TYR A 301 -9.41 3.86 -4.78
N VAL A 302 -8.45 4.76 -4.97
CA VAL A 302 -7.85 5.53 -3.88
C VAL A 302 -8.92 6.38 -3.19
N GLU A 303 -9.75 7.13 -3.93
CA GLU A 303 -10.87 7.91 -3.38
C GLU A 303 -11.85 7.01 -2.62
N LYS A 304 -12.21 5.83 -3.16
CA LYS A 304 -13.08 4.85 -2.52
C LYS A 304 -12.51 4.34 -1.19
N THR A 305 -11.20 4.09 -1.13
CA THR A 305 -10.56 3.46 0.04
C THR A 305 -10.13 4.46 1.11
N GLN A 306 -9.72 5.66 0.71
CA GLN A 306 -9.29 6.73 1.61
C GLN A 306 -10.42 7.70 2.00
N ILE A 307 -11.56 7.63 1.30
CA ILE A 307 -12.81 8.36 1.57
C ILE A 307 -12.55 9.88 1.55
N ALA A 308 -12.47 10.51 2.72
CA ALA A 308 -12.26 11.95 2.83
C ALA A 308 -10.77 12.35 2.73
N ALA A 309 -9.86 11.39 2.95
CA ALA A 309 -8.44 11.66 2.97
C ALA A 309 -7.85 11.62 1.55
N ARG A 310 -6.99 12.59 1.22
CA ARG A 310 -6.30 12.66 -0.06
C ARG A 310 -4.81 12.39 0.13
N PRO A 311 -4.30 11.21 -0.26
CA PRO A 311 -2.87 10.97 -0.22
C PRO A 311 -2.15 11.90 -1.19
N PRO A 312 -0.91 12.34 -0.87
CA PRO A 312 -0.15 13.25 -1.71
C PRO A 312 0.46 12.50 -2.90
N LEU A 313 -0.38 12.13 -3.87
CA LEU A 313 0.05 11.44 -5.07
C LEU A 313 0.87 12.38 -5.95
N GLN A 314 1.97 11.87 -6.50
CA GLN A 314 2.72 12.53 -7.54
C GLN A 314 1.95 12.44 -8.86
N ARG A 315 2.27 13.33 -9.80
CA ARG A 315 1.72 13.25 -11.15
C ARG A 315 2.09 11.90 -11.78
N PRO A 316 1.15 11.22 -12.48
CA PRO A 316 1.45 9.99 -13.19
C PRO A 316 2.56 10.23 -14.21
N GLN A 317 3.50 9.31 -14.29
CA GLN A 317 4.56 9.29 -15.30
C GLN A 317 4.35 8.09 -16.22
N GLY A 318 4.26 8.33 -17.53
CA GLY A 318 4.11 7.27 -18.52
C GLY A 318 5.44 6.58 -18.80
N GLU A 319 5.45 5.26 -18.74
CA GLU A 319 6.55 4.40 -19.16
C GLU A 319 6.32 3.92 -20.60
N THR A 320 7.33 4.03 -21.44
CA THR A 320 7.29 3.47 -22.79
C THR A 320 7.69 2.00 -22.76
N GLY A 321 6.92 1.14 -23.44
CA GLY A 321 7.17 -0.31 -23.45
C GLY A 321 8.50 -0.74 -24.07
N ALA A 322 9.23 0.15 -24.75
CA ALA A 322 10.53 -0.10 -25.37
C ALA A 322 11.73 0.24 -24.48
N ALA A 323 11.53 0.93 -23.35
CA ALA A 323 12.62 1.41 -22.49
C ALA A 323 13.25 0.33 -21.60
N THR A 324 12.64 -0.86 -21.53
CA THR A 324 13.09 -1.95 -20.65
C THR A 324 13.12 -3.28 -21.37
N LEU A 325 14.03 -4.16 -20.93
CA LEU A 325 14.15 -5.52 -21.44
C LEU A 325 12.92 -6.34 -21.05
N PHE A 326 12.27 -6.94 -22.04
CA PHE A 326 11.21 -7.90 -21.81
C PHE A 326 11.79 -9.18 -21.19
N ILE A 327 11.24 -9.58 -20.04
CA ILE A 327 11.56 -10.83 -19.36
C ILE A 327 10.23 -11.44 -18.94
N ASP A 328 9.93 -12.65 -19.44
CA ASP A 328 8.72 -13.35 -19.10
C ASP A 328 8.72 -13.80 -17.62
N PRO A 329 7.53 -14.06 -17.03
CA PRO A 329 7.41 -14.43 -15.63
C PRO A 329 8.19 -15.70 -15.24
N ALA A 330 8.25 -16.71 -16.12
CA ALA A 330 8.94 -17.97 -15.83
C ALA A 330 10.45 -17.75 -15.76
N THR A 331 11.01 -16.97 -16.69
CA THR A 331 12.43 -16.58 -16.66
C THR A 331 12.74 -15.77 -15.38
N ARG A 332 11.88 -14.83 -14.97
CA ARG A 332 12.07 -14.06 -13.72
C ARG A 332 12.10 -14.96 -12.48
N ALA A 333 11.22 -15.95 -12.42
CA ALA A 333 11.15 -16.90 -11.32
C ALA A 333 12.38 -17.82 -11.30
N ASN A 334 12.79 -18.35 -12.47
CA ASN A 334 13.95 -19.24 -12.59
C ASN A 334 15.29 -18.53 -12.31
N LEU A 335 15.39 -17.24 -12.61
CA LEU A 335 16.54 -16.41 -12.24
C LEU A 335 16.53 -15.99 -10.77
N GLU A 336 15.45 -16.29 -10.04
CA GLU A 336 15.25 -15.93 -8.64
C GLU A 336 15.55 -14.45 -8.37
N LEU A 337 15.10 -13.55 -9.26
CA LEU A 337 15.51 -12.14 -9.24
C LEU A 337 15.17 -11.47 -7.90
N ALA A 338 13.91 -11.53 -7.49
CA ALA A 338 13.44 -10.94 -6.22
C ALA A 338 13.24 -11.99 -5.13
N ARG A 339 12.77 -13.19 -5.49
CA ARG A 339 12.44 -14.31 -4.59
C ARG A 339 12.92 -15.62 -5.20
N THR A 340 13.21 -16.59 -4.34
CA THR A 340 13.53 -17.97 -4.75
C THR A 340 12.28 -18.70 -5.25
N LEU A 341 12.47 -19.88 -5.85
CA LEU A 341 11.39 -20.77 -6.27
C LEU A 341 10.48 -21.20 -5.11
N THR A 342 10.99 -21.15 -3.87
CA THR A 342 10.20 -21.41 -2.65
C THR A 342 9.51 -20.16 -2.09
N GLY A 343 9.59 -19.03 -2.80
CA GLY A 343 8.96 -17.75 -2.44
C GLY A 343 9.73 -16.91 -1.41
N GLN A 344 10.92 -17.36 -1.00
CA GLN A 344 11.72 -16.66 0.01
C GLN A 344 12.53 -15.53 -0.63
N ARG A 345 12.63 -14.39 0.07
CA ARG A 345 13.59 -13.34 -0.31
C ARG A 345 15.03 -13.77 -0.03
N GLN A 346 15.24 -14.59 0.99
CA GLN A 346 16.56 -15.14 1.29
C GLN A 346 16.98 -16.11 0.19
N GLY A 347 18.18 -15.91 -0.36
CA GLY A 347 18.71 -16.69 -1.48
C GLY A 347 18.50 -16.06 -2.86
N SER A 348 17.68 -15.02 -2.99
CA SER A 348 17.46 -14.33 -4.27
C SER A 348 18.61 -13.41 -4.69
N LEU A 349 18.68 -13.08 -5.98
CA LEU A 349 19.66 -12.13 -6.50
C LEU A 349 19.53 -10.76 -5.83
N LEU A 350 18.31 -10.25 -5.67
CA LEU A 350 18.04 -8.98 -4.98
C LEU A 350 18.65 -8.98 -3.58
N LYS A 351 18.45 -10.06 -2.80
CA LYS A 351 19.05 -10.14 -1.47
C LYS A 351 20.57 -10.19 -1.51
N ALA A 352 21.15 -10.84 -2.51
CA ALA A 352 22.60 -10.92 -2.67
C ALA A 352 23.22 -9.54 -2.95
N ILE A 353 22.59 -8.71 -3.77
CA ILE A 353 23.16 -7.41 -4.23
C ILE A 353 22.71 -6.20 -3.41
N ASP A 354 21.57 -6.26 -2.72
CA ASP A 354 21.04 -5.14 -1.97
C ASP A 354 21.94 -4.80 -0.77
N ARG A 355 22.68 -3.70 -0.92
CA ARG A 355 23.54 -3.07 0.11
C ARG A 355 23.15 -1.60 0.31
N THR A 356 21.91 -1.28 -0.01
CA THR A 356 21.35 0.05 0.19
C THR A 356 21.22 0.33 1.70
N VAL A 357 21.22 1.60 2.06
CA VAL A 357 21.15 2.05 3.48
C VAL A 357 19.82 2.72 3.82
N THR A 358 18.93 2.88 2.84
CA THR A 358 17.60 3.49 3.00
C THR A 358 16.54 2.60 2.38
N GLY A 359 15.30 2.69 2.88
CA GLY A 359 14.14 1.99 2.30
C GLY A 359 13.88 2.41 0.85
N GLY A 360 13.99 3.71 0.54
CA GLY A 360 13.87 4.22 -0.83
C GLY A 360 14.91 3.63 -1.79
N GLY A 361 16.16 3.48 -1.34
CA GLY A 361 17.21 2.83 -2.12
C GLY A 361 16.91 1.36 -2.38
N ALA A 362 16.46 0.63 -1.36
CA ALA A 362 16.08 -0.79 -1.47
C ALA A 362 14.92 -0.99 -2.47
N ARG A 363 13.91 -0.11 -2.45
CA ARG A 363 12.81 -0.12 -3.43
C ARG A 363 13.31 0.18 -4.84
N LEU A 364 14.18 1.18 -5.01
CA LEU A 364 14.72 1.56 -6.31
C LEU A 364 15.59 0.46 -6.93
N ILE A 365 16.45 -0.21 -6.16
CA ILE A 365 17.26 -1.31 -6.70
C ILE A 365 16.39 -2.52 -7.07
N ALA A 366 15.34 -2.80 -6.30
CA ALA A 366 14.36 -3.84 -6.64
C ALA A 366 13.64 -3.53 -7.96
N GLU A 367 13.18 -2.28 -8.13
CA GLU A 367 12.56 -1.80 -9.37
C GLU A 367 13.52 -1.92 -10.56
N ARG A 368 14.75 -1.40 -10.44
CA ARG A 368 15.77 -1.45 -11.50
C ARG A 368 16.14 -2.89 -11.88
N LEU A 369 16.19 -3.81 -10.91
CA LEU A 369 16.45 -5.23 -11.17
C LEU A 369 15.30 -5.88 -11.94
N MET A 370 14.06 -5.50 -11.63
CA MET A 370 12.87 -6.03 -12.29
C MET A 370 12.64 -5.37 -13.66
N ALA A 371 13.15 -4.17 -13.90
CA ALA A 371 13.01 -3.46 -15.17
C ALA A 371 14.38 -3.03 -15.74
N PRO A 372 15.21 -3.98 -16.21
CA PRO A 372 16.49 -3.65 -16.80
C PRO A 372 16.30 -2.74 -18.02
N LEU A 373 17.14 -1.73 -18.15
CA LEU A 373 17.10 -0.81 -19.28
C LEU A 373 17.51 -1.49 -20.58
N SER A 374 16.97 -1.01 -21.70
CA SER A 374 17.36 -1.41 -23.05
C SER A 374 18.23 -0.36 -23.75
N ASP A 375 18.22 0.88 -23.29
CA ASP A 375 18.94 2.01 -23.88
C ASP A 375 20.40 2.05 -23.40
N PRO A 376 21.41 1.86 -24.27
CA PRO A 376 22.82 1.95 -23.91
C PRO A 376 23.22 3.29 -23.31
N ASP A 377 22.63 4.41 -23.74
CA ASP A 377 23.02 5.73 -23.25
C ASP A 377 22.59 5.92 -21.80
N GLU A 378 21.37 5.52 -21.45
CA GLU A 378 20.88 5.54 -20.07
C GLU A 378 21.63 4.51 -19.18
N ILE A 379 22.02 3.36 -19.74
CA ILE A 379 22.88 2.40 -19.03
C ILE A 379 24.24 3.02 -18.72
N ASN A 380 24.91 3.63 -19.70
CA ASN A 380 26.21 4.26 -19.54
C ASN A 380 26.14 5.44 -18.55
N ARG A 381 25.09 6.25 -18.61
CA ARG A 381 24.85 7.33 -17.64
C ARG A 381 24.84 6.81 -16.19
N ARG A 382 24.22 5.65 -15.93
CA ARG A 382 24.26 5.00 -14.61
C ARG A 382 25.63 4.42 -14.27
N LEU A 383 26.34 3.86 -15.25
CA LEU A 383 27.69 3.33 -15.07
C LEU A 383 28.71 4.43 -14.75
N ASP A 384 28.53 5.63 -15.29
CA ASP A 384 29.35 6.79 -14.94
C ASP A 384 29.19 7.16 -13.46
N SER A 385 27.95 7.17 -12.94
CA SER A 385 27.66 7.37 -11.52
C SER A 385 28.32 6.30 -10.63
N VAL A 386 28.24 5.02 -11.04
CA VAL A 386 28.90 3.93 -10.34
C VAL A 386 30.42 4.11 -10.35
N THR A 387 31.00 4.43 -11.50
CA THR A 387 32.44 4.64 -11.68
C THR A 387 32.94 5.80 -10.81
N ALA A 388 32.20 6.92 -10.76
CA ALA A 388 32.54 8.05 -9.90
C ALA A 388 32.66 7.63 -8.42
N PHE A 389 31.69 6.88 -7.88
CA PHE A 389 31.75 6.40 -6.49
C PHE A 389 32.70 5.21 -6.26
N MET A 390 33.13 4.52 -7.33
CA MET A 390 34.22 3.54 -7.23
C MET A 390 35.58 4.22 -7.10
N VAL A 391 35.81 5.29 -7.85
CA VAL A 391 37.04 6.09 -7.79
C VAL A 391 37.07 6.91 -6.49
N GLU A 392 35.99 7.62 -6.17
CA GLU A 392 35.85 8.44 -4.97
C GLU A 392 35.33 7.63 -3.77
N ALA A 393 36.09 6.60 -3.38
CA ALA A 393 35.67 5.65 -2.35
C ALA A 393 35.36 6.31 -0.99
N ARG A 394 36.12 7.34 -0.60
CA ARG A 394 35.87 8.10 0.63
C ARG A 394 34.54 8.85 0.56
N LEU A 395 34.31 9.59 -0.54
CA LEU A 395 33.04 10.28 -0.75
C LEU A 395 31.87 9.30 -0.70
N ARG A 396 31.99 8.15 -1.37
CA ARG A 396 30.97 7.10 -1.31
C ARG A 396 30.66 6.68 0.14
N ASP A 397 31.67 6.44 0.96
CA ASP A 397 31.49 5.98 2.33
C ASP A 397 30.92 7.08 3.25
N ASP A 398 31.32 8.33 3.04
CA ASP A 398 30.80 9.51 3.75
C ASP A 398 29.32 9.75 3.37
N ILE A 399 28.97 9.70 2.08
CA ILE A 399 27.60 9.81 1.58
C ILE A 399 26.73 8.66 2.11
N ARG A 400 27.24 7.42 2.10
CA ARG A 400 26.51 6.27 2.69
C ARG A 400 26.25 6.47 4.18
N THR A 401 27.20 7.06 4.90
CA THR A 401 27.04 7.36 6.33
C THR A 401 25.97 8.42 6.56
N ALA A 402 25.96 9.48 5.76
CA ALA A 402 24.93 10.53 5.79
C ALA A 402 23.54 9.96 5.46
N LEU A 403 23.42 9.21 4.37
CA LEU A 403 22.15 8.61 3.93
C LEU A 403 21.62 7.57 4.91
N LYS A 404 22.47 6.88 5.68
CA LYS A 404 22.03 5.92 6.72
C LYS A 404 21.24 6.61 7.84
N GLN A 405 21.43 7.92 8.04
CA GLN A 405 20.64 8.72 8.98
C GLN A 405 19.32 9.20 8.39
N ALA A 406 19.14 9.10 7.06
CA ALA A 406 17.92 9.56 6.41
C ALA A 406 16.78 8.53 6.59
N PRO A 407 15.69 8.88 7.28
CA PRO A 407 14.52 8.01 7.38
C PRO A 407 13.71 8.04 6.08
N ASP A 408 12.63 7.25 6.04
CA ASP A 408 11.74 7.15 4.87
C ASP A 408 10.78 8.35 4.78
N MET A 409 11.32 9.52 4.40
CA MET A 409 10.57 10.78 4.31
C MET A 409 9.28 10.67 3.48
N PRO A 410 9.24 10.04 2.29
CA PRO A 410 8.01 9.92 1.51
C PRO A 410 6.88 9.24 2.29
N ARG A 411 7.19 8.18 3.04
CA ARG A 411 6.21 7.46 3.86
C ARG A 411 5.76 8.26 5.08
N ALA A 412 6.67 8.97 5.73
CA ALA A 412 6.32 9.90 6.81
C ALA A 412 5.39 11.02 6.31
N LEU A 413 5.71 11.62 5.17
CA LEU A 413 4.91 12.68 4.54
C LEU A 413 3.50 12.18 4.17
N SER A 414 3.39 11.00 3.56
CA SER A 414 2.08 10.42 3.22
C SER A 414 1.21 10.21 4.46
N ARG A 415 1.79 9.67 5.56
CA ARG A 415 1.07 9.53 6.83
C ARG A 415 0.61 10.87 7.41
N LEU A 416 1.47 11.88 7.40
CA LEU A 416 1.14 13.24 7.87
C LEU A 416 0.01 13.86 7.05
N ALA A 417 0.08 13.77 5.72
CA ALA A 417 -0.94 14.28 4.80
C ALA A 417 -2.30 13.60 4.99
N LEU A 418 -2.31 12.32 5.36
CA LEU A 418 -3.52 11.55 5.64
C LEU A 418 -4.04 11.72 7.07
N GLY A 419 -3.39 12.54 7.91
CA GLY A 419 -3.75 12.70 9.32
C GLY A 419 -3.49 11.47 10.19
N ARG A 420 -2.65 10.55 9.70
CA ARG A 420 -2.28 9.28 10.37
C ARG A 420 -0.88 9.33 10.98
N GLY A 421 -0.12 10.38 10.69
CA GLY A 421 1.21 10.60 11.22
C GLY A 421 1.21 11.25 12.61
N GLY A 422 2.33 11.11 13.32
CA GLY A 422 2.58 11.68 14.63
C GLY A 422 3.81 12.59 14.67
N PRO A 423 4.23 13.05 15.86
CA PRO A 423 5.41 13.88 16.02
C PRO A 423 6.68 13.25 15.44
N ARG A 424 6.84 11.93 15.57
CA ARG A 424 7.99 11.20 15.00
C ARG A 424 8.05 11.25 13.47
N ASP A 425 6.91 11.37 12.78
CA ASP A 425 6.90 11.55 11.32
C ASP A 425 7.40 12.94 10.94
N LEU A 426 7.12 13.97 11.75
CA LEU A 426 7.70 15.30 11.56
C LEU A 426 9.21 15.30 11.83
N GLY A 427 9.64 14.57 12.87
CA GLY A 427 11.05 14.32 13.14
C GLY A 427 11.75 13.64 11.97
N ALA A 428 11.10 12.63 11.36
CA ALA A 428 11.65 11.95 10.21
C ALA A 428 11.88 12.91 9.01
N LEU A 429 10.99 13.89 8.80
CA LEU A 429 11.22 14.92 7.79
C LEU A 429 12.44 15.79 8.16
N ALA A 430 12.54 16.25 9.41
CA ALA A 430 13.68 17.05 9.88
C ALA A 430 15.02 16.31 9.70
N ASP A 431 15.09 15.05 10.13
CA ASP A 431 16.29 14.20 10.00
C ASP A 431 16.66 13.97 8.53
N GLY A 432 15.65 13.77 7.68
CA GLY A 432 15.86 13.60 6.24
C GLY A 432 16.39 14.87 5.56
N PHE A 433 15.91 16.06 5.95
CA PHE A 433 16.48 17.33 5.48
C PHE A 433 17.94 17.50 5.93
N ALA A 434 18.25 17.20 7.19
CA ALA A 434 19.62 17.28 7.70
C ALA A 434 20.58 16.32 6.99
N ALA A 435 20.14 15.10 6.72
CA ALA A 435 20.90 14.12 5.95
C ALA A 435 21.13 14.57 4.50
N ALA A 436 20.12 15.15 3.85
CA ALA A 436 20.23 15.70 2.51
C ALA A 436 21.24 16.86 2.45
N GLN A 437 21.17 17.80 3.39
CA GLN A 437 22.11 18.92 3.48
C GLN A 437 23.54 18.42 3.69
N THR A 438 23.73 17.45 4.59
CA THR A 438 25.03 16.82 4.83
C THR A 438 25.59 16.19 3.54
N ALA A 439 24.75 15.47 2.79
CA ALA A 439 25.15 14.87 1.52
C ALA A 439 25.58 15.92 0.49
N VAL A 440 24.83 17.02 0.35
CA VAL A 440 25.16 18.14 -0.55
C VAL A 440 26.51 18.76 -0.18
N VAL A 441 26.77 19.01 1.11
CA VAL A 441 28.05 19.57 1.58
C VAL A 441 29.22 18.63 1.26
N LEU A 442 29.06 17.33 1.49
CA LEU A 442 30.10 16.34 1.20
C LEU A 442 30.47 16.28 -0.29
N ALA A 443 29.51 16.51 -1.18
CA ALA A 443 29.70 16.42 -2.63
C ALA A 443 30.09 17.75 -3.30
N ALA A 444 30.12 18.87 -2.58
CA ALA A 444 30.22 20.22 -3.14
C ALA A 444 31.43 20.44 -4.07
N ASP A 445 32.59 19.89 -3.71
CA ASP A 445 33.85 20.07 -4.44
C ASP A 445 34.18 18.91 -5.39
N THR A 446 33.24 17.98 -5.61
CA THR A 446 33.47 16.80 -6.46
C THR A 446 32.88 17.01 -7.85
N ALA A 447 33.65 16.70 -8.90
CA ALA A 447 33.13 16.66 -10.25
C ALA A 447 32.20 15.43 -10.42
N LEU A 448 30.90 15.70 -10.50
CA LEU A 448 29.88 14.65 -10.60
C LEU A 448 29.39 14.45 -12.04
N PRO A 449 29.19 13.18 -12.48
CA PRO A 449 28.41 12.83 -13.66
C PRO A 449 26.99 13.42 -13.61
N GLU A 450 26.33 13.49 -14.76
CA GLU A 450 25.02 14.14 -14.92
C GLU A 450 23.95 13.60 -13.96
N GLU A 451 23.75 12.28 -13.88
CA GLU A 451 22.74 11.68 -12.98
C GLU A 451 22.98 12.05 -11.51
N LEU A 452 24.24 12.02 -11.05
CA LEU A 452 24.56 12.42 -9.68
C LEU A 452 24.38 13.92 -9.48
N ARG A 453 24.79 14.75 -10.44
CA ARG A 453 24.60 16.20 -10.37
C ARG A 453 23.12 16.57 -10.24
N ASP A 454 22.25 15.92 -11.01
CA ASP A 454 20.80 16.11 -10.91
C ASP A 454 20.28 15.67 -9.53
N ALA A 455 20.72 14.52 -9.03
CA ALA A 455 20.32 14.02 -7.72
C ALA A 455 20.75 14.96 -6.59
N PHE A 456 22.00 15.42 -6.58
CA PHE A 456 22.50 16.38 -5.59
C PHE A 456 21.86 17.76 -5.76
N GLY A 457 21.54 18.18 -7.00
CA GLY A 457 20.76 19.39 -7.25
C GLY A 457 19.34 19.31 -6.69
N ALA A 458 18.69 18.14 -6.79
CA ALA A 458 17.40 17.90 -6.16
C ALA A 458 17.50 17.95 -4.62
N LEU A 459 18.56 17.38 -4.03
CA LEU A 459 18.80 17.48 -2.58
C LEU A 459 19.07 18.94 -2.16
N ALA A 460 19.82 19.70 -2.95
CA ALA A 460 20.13 21.10 -2.67
C ALA A 460 18.93 22.05 -2.86
N SER A 461 17.91 21.64 -3.61
CA SER A 461 16.67 22.42 -3.81
C SER A 461 15.57 22.10 -2.80
N MET A 462 15.86 21.27 -1.80
CA MET A 462 14.96 21.02 -0.68
C MET A 462 14.64 22.34 0.07
N PRO A 463 13.44 22.49 0.65
CA PRO A 463 13.00 23.75 1.24
C PRO A 463 13.70 24.06 2.57
N ASP A 464 14.88 24.70 2.50
CA ASP A 464 15.71 25.06 3.65
C ASP A 464 14.96 25.81 4.75
N ALA A 465 14.11 26.77 4.37
CA ALA A 465 13.31 27.54 5.34
C ALA A 465 12.33 26.66 6.12
N PHE A 466 11.79 25.60 5.48
CA PHE A 466 10.91 24.65 6.14
C PHE A 466 11.70 23.71 7.05
N ALA A 467 12.87 23.25 6.61
CA ALA A 467 13.78 22.44 7.43
C ALA A 467 14.21 23.20 8.70
N ALA A 468 14.63 24.46 8.58
CA ALA A 468 14.97 25.33 9.70
C ALA A 468 13.78 25.50 10.66
N LYS A 469 12.59 25.75 10.12
CA LYS A 469 11.36 25.85 10.92
C LYS A 469 11.07 24.59 11.71
N LEU A 470 11.25 23.39 11.13
CA LEU A 470 11.07 22.14 11.86
C LEU A 470 12.06 22.02 13.03
N GLY A 471 13.34 22.35 12.81
CA GLY A 471 14.36 22.34 13.87
C GLY A 471 14.07 23.30 15.02
N GLU A 472 13.59 24.50 14.71
CA GLU A 472 13.19 25.50 15.71
C GLU A 472 11.91 25.10 16.49
N THR A 473 11.00 24.37 15.83
CA THR A 473 9.66 24.06 16.39
C THR A 473 9.64 22.77 17.19
N LEU A 474 10.32 21.74 16.71
CA LEU A 474 10.26 20.39 17.27
C LEU A 474 11.23 20.24 18.44
N ASP A 475 10.77 19.56 19.49
CA ASP A 475 11.63 19.13 20.59
C ASP A 475 12.60 18.02 20.12
N ASP A 476 13.67 17.78 20.88
CA ASP A 476 14.67 16.76 20.55
C ASP A 476 14.13 15.35 20.81
N GLU A 477 13.25 15.20 21.82
CA GLU A 477 12.58 13.92 22.12
C GLU A 477 11.12 13.91 21.66
N LEU A 478 10.87 13.24 20.53
CA LEU A 478 9.55 13.20 19.93
C LEU A 478 8.75 11.95 20.38
N PRO A 479 7.57 12.14 21.04
CA PRO A 479 6.68 11.05 21.40
C PRO A 479 6.00 10.47 20.16
N LEU A 480 5.53 9.22 20.31
CA LEU A 480 4.86 8.51 19.22
C LEU A 480 3.50 9.15 18.89
N LEU A 481 2.70 9.47 19.92
CA LEU A 481 1.33 9.95 19.74
C LEU A 481 1.24 11.45 20.00
N LYS A 482 0.54 12.15 19.11
CA LYS A 482 0.27 13.60 19.26
C LYS A 482 -0.43 13.93 20.59
N ARG A 483 -1.29 13.04 21.10
CA ARG A 483 -2.06 13.24 22.33
C ARG A 483 -1.19 13.34 23.59
N ASP A 484 0.03 12.79 23.54
CA ASP A 484 0.93 12.76 24.69
C ASP A 484 1.61 14.13 24.91
N GLY A 485 1.51 15.05 23.95
CA GLY A 485 2.12 16.38 24.02
C GLY A 485 3.64 16.33 23.97
N GLY A 486 4.33 17.36 24.46
CA GLY A 486 5.80 17.31 24.67
C GLY A 486 6.69 17.37 23.42
N PHE A 487 6.14 17.59 22.22
CA PHE A 487 6.92 17.61 20.98
C PHE A 487 7.19 19.00 20.40
N VAL A 488 6.69 20.06 21.05
CA VAL A 488 6.98 21.45 20.68
C VAL A 488 8.06 21.97 21.61
N ARG A 489 9.15 22.48 21.02
CA ARG A 489 10.34 22.99 21.70
C ARG A 489 9.97 24.10 22.70
N PRO A 490 10.50 24.09 23.93
CA PRO A 490 10.37 25.21 24.85
C PRO A 490 10.89 26.50 24.25
N GLY A 491 10.19 27.61 24.47
CA GLY A 491 10.53 28.92 23.92
C GLY A 491 9.98 29.19 22.52
N TYR A 492 9.47 28.17 21.81
CA TYR A 492 8.85 28.37 20.49
C TYR A 492 7.51 29.09 20.58
N SER A 493 6.70 28.78 21.59
CA SER A 493 5.38 29.36 21.79
C SER A 493 5.18 29.79 23.23
N LYS A 494 5.25 31.11 23.46
CA LYS A 494 5.03 31.71 24.78
C LYS A 494 3.75 31.23 25.44
N ASN A 495 2.63 31.19 24.70
CA ASN A 495 1.35 30.74 25.24
C ASN A 495 1.39 29.27 25.70
N LEU A 496 2.08 28.40 24.96
CA LEU A 496 2.24 27.00 25.35
C LEU A 496 3.13 26.87 26.59
N ASP A 497 4.19 27.67 26.66
CA ASP A 497 5.11 27.67 27.79
C ASP A 497 4.44 28.20 29.06
N ASP A 498 3.64 29.26 28.97
CA ASP A 498 2.84 29.79 30.08
C ASP A 498 1.85 28.71 30.61
N LEU A 499 1.19 27.96 29.71
CA LEU A 499 0.30 26.85 30.09
C LEU A 499 1.06 25.68 30.73
N ARG A 500 2.28 25.37 30.27
CA ARG A 500 3.15 24.34 30.88
C ARG A 500 3.57 24.76 32.28
N ALA A 501 3.97 26.02 32.47
CA ALA A 501 4.32 26.57 33.78
C ALA A 501 3.17 26.47 34.77
N LEU A 502 1.96 26.88 34.39
CA LEU A 502 0.76 26.77 35.23
C LEU A 502 0.46 25.32 35.66
N ARG A 503 0.61 24.35 34.75
CA ARG A 503 0.44 22.92 35.05
C ARG A 503 1.46 22.43 36.09
N ASP A 504 2.72 22.83 35.93
CA ASP A 504 3.83 22.36 36.75
C ASP A 504 3.84 23.04 38.13
N GLU A 505 3.43 24.30 38.21
CA GLU A 505 3.20 25.03 39.47
C GLU A 505 2.02 24.45 40.25
N SER A 506 0.92 24.10 39.58
CA SER A 506 -0.26 23.50 40.22
C SER A 506 -0.01 22.09 40.78
N ARG A 507 1.03 21.38 40.30
CA ARG A 507 1.44 20.06 40.82
C ARG A 507 2.39 20.12 42.02
N ARG A 508 2.88 21.32 42.37
CA ARG A 508 3.82 21.54 43.49
C ARG A 508 3.14 22.00 44.79
N VAL A 509 1.83 22.22 44.75
CA VAL A 509 0.96 22.47 45.91
C VAL A 509 0.25 21.17 46.27
#